data_AF-A0A8E5HSN7-F1
#
_entry.id   AF-A0A8E5HSN7-F1
#
_cell.length_a   1.000
_cell.length_b   1.000
_cell.length_c   1.000
_cell.angle_alpha   90.00
_cell.angle_beta   90.00
_cell.angle_gamma   90.00
#
_symmetry.space_group_name_H-M   'P 1'
#
loop_
_entity.id
_entity.type
_entity.pdbx_description
1 polymer ?
#
loop_
_entity_poly.entity_id
_entity_poly.type
_entity_poly.pdbx_seq_one_letter_code
_entity_poly.pdbx_strand_id
1 'polypeptide(L)'
;MYSGCSLLAAVAALSVQSSFAYVARAPRHGECKKTKVAILGAGTAGIAAARALSNSSVSDFVIIEYNDRVGGRVTQTNFGRKKDGSPYVVELGANWIQGLGSPGGPQNPVWTMAQKYGLKNTFSDYNSILTYDESGYNNYSSLLAEYQAAWDKASIKAGRMLADNIQDETARAGLSLAGWNPKHSDMHRQAVEWWSWDWDAALTPEESSLIFGAAGNNLTFNQFSDQNNMVIDPRGYRHIIEQESRTFLGPNDRRLLLKTQVTNITYSDDGVTVHTSDGSCISAAYAICTFSLGVLQNEAVGFAPPLPEWKRTAVSKFSMGTYTKLFMQFNETFWPGDTQYLLYASPTKRGYFPMWESLSGEGFLRGSNILFATVTGDESYRLEQQTDEQTKGEMMAVLRQMFPNVTVPEPTAFLYPRWTSTPWAYGSYSNWPIGTTLEMHQNLRANTGRLWFAGEATSAEYFGFVHGAWFEGVEAGAHVAALVQKRCARVHNVGQCGGRPHYDELLGTSALEEYNALNGWAVSSFYRSS
;
A
#
# COMPACT_ATOMS: atom_id res chain seq x y z
N MET A 1 46.28 -34.57 -73.71
CA MET A 1 46.41 -33.10 -73.83
C MET A 1 46.14 -32.51 -72.45
N TYR A 2 46.97 -31.55 -72.04
CA TYR A 2 47.22 -31.10 -70.67
C TYR A 2 46.13 -30.19 -70.04
N SER A 3 46.26 -30.07 -68.70
CA SER A 3 45.75 -29.05 -67.75
C SER A 3 44.34 -29.28 -67.18
N GLY A 4 44.07 -29.35 -65.87
CA GLY A 4 44.86 -29.12 -64.65
C GLY A 4 44.33 -27.90 -63.87
N CYS A 5 43.71 -28.11 -62.70
CA CYS A 5 43.85 -27.23 -61.52
C CYS A 5 43.15 -27.80 -60.27
N SER A 6 43.81 -27.59 -59.12
CA SER A 6 43.59 -28.21 -57.81
C SER A 6 42.59 -27.46 -56.93
N LEU A 7 41.91 -28.16 -56.01
CA LEU A 7 41.36 -27.57 -54.79
C LEU A 7 41.80 -28.37 -53.55
N LEU A 8 42.39 -27.66 -52.60
CA LEU A 8 42.90 -28.15 -51.32
C LEU A 8 41.75 -28.57 -50.38
N ALA A 9 41.95 -29.70 -49.71
CA ALA A 9 41.13 -30.17 -48.61
C ALA A 9 41.55 -29.53 -47.28
N ALA A 10 40.60 -28.98 -46.53
CA ALA A 10 40.78 -28.60 -45.13
C ALA A 10 40.09 -29.63 -44.23
N VAL A 11 40.87 -30.34 -43.43
CA VAL A 11 40.40 -31.30 -42.42
C VAL A 11 40.10 -30.51 -41.14
N ALA A 12 38.82 -30.41 -40.78
CA ALA A 12 38.40 -29.86 -39.50
C ALA A 12 38.42 -30.97 -38.43
N ALA A 13 39.31 -30.83 -37.44
CA ALA A 13 39.34 -31.69 -36.26
C ALA A 13 38.22 -31.28 -35.30
N LEU A 14 37.23 -32.15 -35.12
CA LEU A 14 36.20 -32.02 -34.10
C LEU A 14 36.80 -32.35 -32.73
N SER A 15 36.88 -31.35 -31.85
CA SER A 15 37.18 -31.56 -30.44
C SER A 15 35.91 -32.01 -29.72
N VAL A 16 35.96 -33.20 -29.12
CA VAL A 16 34.90 -33.72 -28.25
C VAL A 16 35.02 -33.00 -26.91
N GLN A 17 34.16 -32.02 -26.65
CA GLN A 17 33.96 -31.48 -25.31
C GLN A 17 33.14 -32.48 -24.50
N SER A 18 33.74 -33.01 -23.43
CA SER A 18 33.08 -33.80 -22.40
C SER A 18 31.94 -33.00 -21.79
N SER A 19 30.72 -33.39 -22.12
CA SER A 19 29.51 -32.88 -21.49
C SER A 19 29.45 -33.43 -20.07
N PHE A 20 29.79 -32.61 -19.07
CA PHE A 20 29.40 -32.89 -17.69
C PHE A 20 27.89 -32.76 -17.62
N ALA A 21 27.18 -33.89 -17.71
CA ALA A 21 25.79 -33.96 -17.30
C ALA A 21 25.73 -33.55 -15.83
N TYR A 22 25.26 -32.33 -15.56
CA TYR A 22 24.76 -31.97 -14.24
C TYR A 22 23.53 -32.84 -14.02
N VAL A 23 23.74 -34.00 -13.38
CA VAL A 23 22.64 -34.70 -12.72
C VAL A 23 22.14 -33.72 -11.68
N ALA A 24 20.99 -33.10 -11.94
CA ALA A 24 20.26 -32.34 -10.94
C ALA A 24 20.09 -33.27 -9.73
N ARG A 25 20.86 -33.00 -8.66
CA ARG A 25 20.64 -33.64 -7.38
C ARG A 25 19.21 -33.30 -6.98
N ALA A 26 18.37 -34.33 -6.81
CA ALA A 26 17.13 -34.19 -6.05
C ALA A 26 17.46 -33.44 -4.74
N PRO A 27 16.62 -32.49 -4.29
CA PRO A 27 16.85 -31.82 -3.03
C PRO A 27 17.04 -32.89 -1.97
N ARG A 28 18.18 -32.89 -1.28
CA ARG A 28 18.27 -33.65 -0.03
C ARG A 28 17.12 -33.14 0.83
N HIS A 29 16.21 -34.02 1.23
CA HIS A 29 15.22 -33.74 2.26
C HIS A 29 15.95 -33.36 3.55
N GLY A 30 16.35 -32.10 3.65
CA GLY A 30 16.73 -31.49 4.92
C GLY A 30 15.48 -31.42 5.77
N GLU A 31 15.61 -31.75 7.06
CA GLU A 31 14.52 -31.56 8.00
C GLU A 31 14.13 -30.08 8.03
N CYS A 32 12.84 -29.76 7.86
CA CYS A 32 12.38 -28.37 7.89
C CYS A 32 12.75 -27.71 9.22
N LYS A 33 13.15 -26.42 9.18
CA LYS A 33 13.38 -25.64 10.39
C LYS A 33 12.09 -25.56 11.19
N LYS A 34 12.10 -26.04 12.43
CA LYS A 34 10.92 -26.03 13.32
C LYS A 34 10.85 -24.72 14.11
N THR A 35 9.64 -24.19 14.28
CA THR A 35 9.35 -23.03 15.14
C THR A 35 7.91 -23.09 15.65
N LYS A 36 7.49 -22.28 16.62
CA LYS A 36 6.07 -22.20 17.00
C LYS A 36 5.26 -21.36 16.02
N VAL A 37 5.81 -20.23 15.55
CA VAL A 37 5.09 -19.30 14.66
C VAL A 37 5.95 -18.88 13.48
N ALA A 38 5.44 -19.04 12.26
CA ALA A 38 6.03 -18.43 11.07
C ALA A 38 5.29 -17.13 10.72
N ILE A 39 6.01 -16.04 10.42
CA ILE A 39 5.45 -14.78 9.94
C ILE A 39 5.93 -14.58 8.51
N LEU A 40 4.99 -14.44 7.59
CA LEU A 40 5.27 -14.36 6.16
C LEU A 40 5.15 -12.91 5.72
N GLY A 41 6.30 -12.26 5.54
CA GLY A 41 6.44 -10.82 5.32
C GLY A 41 6.95 -10.08 6.56
N ALA A 42 7.89 -9.16 6.36
CA ALA A 42 8.44 -8.25 7.36
C ALA A 42 8.04 -6.79 7.05
N GLY A 43 6.87 -6.58 6.47
CA GLY A 43 6.22 -5.27 6.40
C GLY A 43 5.70 -4.81 7.78
N THR A 44 4.98 -3.69 7.83
CA THR A 44 4.43 -3.14 9.08
C THR A 44 3.65 -4.18 9.90
N ALA A 45 2.73 -4.91 9.25
CA ALA A 45 1.92 -5.94 9.92
C ALA A 45 2.77 -7.11 10.45
N GLY A 46 3.74 -7.59 9.67
CA GLY A 46 4.61 -8.68 10.09
C GLY A 46 5.49 -8.31 11.29
N ILE A 47 6.08 -7.11 11.28
CA ILE A 47 6.89 -6.61 12.41
C ILE A 47 6.00 -6.36 13.65
N ALA A 48 4.81 -5.81 13.48
CA ALA A 48 3.84 -5.63 14.56
C ALA A 48 3.41 -6.97 15.18
N ALA A 49 3.15 -7.99 14.36
CA ALA A 49 2.82 -9.34 14.82
C ALA A 49 3.96 -9.99 15.59
N ALA A 50 5.19 -9.91 15.08
CA ALA A 50 6.39 -10.40 15.76
C ALA A 50 6.60 -9.72 17.11
N ARG A 51 6.40 -8.39 17.18
CA ARG A 51 6.47 -7.61 18.42
C ARG A 51 5.41 -8.08 19.42
N ALA A 52 4.17 -8.30 18.97
CA ALA A 52 3.08 -8.76 19.82
C ALA A 52 3.33 -10.18 20.39
N LEU A 53 3.89 -11.09 19.58
CA LEU A 53 4.34 -12.41 20.03
C LEU A 53 5.43 -12.27 21.12
N SER A 54 6.45 -11.45 20.85
CA SER A 54 7.55 -11.20 21.80
C SER A 54 7.05 -10.60 23.12
N ASN A 55 6.19 -9.58 23.06
CA ASN A 55 5.56 -8.97 24.25
C ASN A 55 4.71 -9.97 25.03
N SER A 56 4.15 -10.97 24.35
CA SER A 56 3.39 -12.06 24.96
C SER A 56 4.29 -13.21 25.45
N SER A 57 5.61 -13.03 25.50
CA SER A 57 6.57 -14.07 25.90
C SER A 57 6.60 -15.31 24.97
N VAL A 58 6.21 -15.14 23.70
CA VAL A 58 6.41 -16.13 22.64
C VAL A 58 7.62 -15.70 21.81
N SER A 59 8.80 -16.25 22.12
CA SER A 59 10.06 -15.91 21.45
C SER A 59 10.43 -16.83 20.29
N ASP A 60 9.81 -18.02 20.23
CA ASP A 60 10.02 -19.02 19.19
C ASP A 60 9.16 -18.73 17.96
N PHE A 61 9.65 -17.82 17.12
CA PHE A 61 9.06 -17.50 15.83
C PHE A 61 10.13 -17.22 14.79
N VAL A 62 9.76 -17.29 13.52
CA VAL A 62 10.60 -16.91 12.38
C VAL A 62 9.82 -15.96 11.47
N ILE A 63 10.45 -14.86 11.06
CA ILE A 63 9.96 -13.91 10.07
C ILE A 63 10.67 -14.20 8.75
N ILE A 64 9.90 -14.36 7.67
CA ILE A 64 10.39 -14.70 6.34
C ILE A 64 10.05 -13.55 5.40
N GLU A 65 11.06 -12.92 4.82
CA GLU A 65 10.91 -11.70 4.03
C GLU A 65 11.55 -11.86 2.65
N TYR A 66 10.78 -11.47 1.63
CA TYR A 66 11.23 -11.49 0.23
C TYR A 66 12.41 -10.54 0.01
N ASN A 67 12.33 -9.33 0.55
CA ASN A 67 13.35 -8.30 0.40
C ASN A 67 14.59 -8.57 1.24
N ASP A 68 15.64 -7.81 0.95
CA ASP A 68 16.85 -7.73 1.74
C ASP A 68 16.75 -6.82 2.97
N ARG A 69 15.52 -6.41 3.32
CA ARG A 69 15.20 -5.45 4.37
C ARG A 69 13.76 -5.64 4.86
N VAL A 70 13.47 -5.14 6.06
CA VAL A 70 12.10 -5.00 6.57
C VAL A 70 11.37 -3.83 5.90
N GLY A 71 10.07 -3.66 6.15
CA GLY A 71 9.31 -2.44 5.81
C GLY A 71 8.30 -2.59 4.67
N GLY A 72 8.53 -3.49 3.72
CA GLY A 72 7.62 -3.73 2.59
C GLY A 72 7.31 -2.44 1.82
N ARG A 73 6.02 -2.07 1.80
CA ARG A 73 5.51 -0.87 1.09
C ARG A 73 5.83 0.46 1.77
N VAL A 74 6.39 0.45 2.99
CA VAL A 74 7.01 1.64 3.60
C VAL A 74 8.48 1.62 3.19
N THR A 75 8.80 2.25 2.06
CA THR A 75 10.14 2.21 1.49
C THR A 75 10.51 3.51 0.77
N GLN A 76 11.77 3.88 0.96
CA GLN A 76 12.45 5.04 0.42
C GLN A 76 13.56 4.65 -0.56
N THR A 77 14.04 5.63 -1.31
CA THR A 77 15.24 5.52 -2.13
C THR A 77 16.02 6.84 -2.16
N ASN A 78 17.29 6.74 -2.55
CA ASN A 78 18.09 7.91 -2.90
C ASN A 78 17.61 8.47 -4.25
N PHE A 79 17.51 9.79 -4.37
CA PHE A 79 17.08 10.46 -5.58
C PHE A 79 17.76 11.81 -5.75
N GLY A 80 18.06 12.17 -7.00
CA GLY A 80 18.68 13.44 -7.34
C GLY A 80 20.04 13.68 -6.68
N ARG A 81 20.48 14.95 -6.71
CA ARG A 81 21.72 15.42 -6.09
C ARG A 81 21.51 16.74 -5.37
N LYS A 82 22.06 16.85 -4.17
CA LYS A 82 22.24 18.10 -3.43
C LYS A 82 23.42 18.88 -4.01
N LYS A 83 23.59 20.13 -3.54
CA LYS A 83 24.73 20.98 -3.88
C LYS A 83 26.09 20.36 -3.50
N ASP A 84 26.12 19.52 -2.46
CA ASP A 84 27.32 18.79 -2.01
C ASP A 84 27.56 17.46 -2.75
N GLY A 85 26.71 17.12 -3.73
CA GLY A 85 26.79 15.89 -4.51
C GLY A 85 26.13 14.66 -3.87
N SER A 86 25.73 14.72 -2.59
CA SER A 86 24.99 13.65 -1.91
C SER A 86 23.52 13.60 -2.40
N PRO A 87 22.84 12.44 -2.35
CA PRO A 87 21.46 12.35 -2.81
C PRO A 87 20.46 12.92 -1.78
N TYR A 88 19.27 13.30 -2.27
CA TYR A 88 18.07 13.40 -1.42
C TYR A 88 17.51 12.00 -1.15
N VAL A 89 16.59 11.91 -0.19
CA VAL A 89 15.81 10.69 0.08
C VAL A 89 14.35 11.01 -0.17
N VAL A 90 13.69 10.17 -0.98
CA VAL A 90 12.26 10.27 -1.29
C VAL A 90 11.59 8.95 -0.98
N GLU A 91 10.34 8.99 -0.51
CA GLU A 91 9.55 7.77 -0.28
C GLU A 91 8.96 7.29 -1.61
N LEU A 92 9.10 6.00 -1.91
CA LEU A 92 8.47 5.38 -3.08
C LEU A 92 7.04 4.91 -2.78
N GLY A 93 6.79 4.49 -1.54
CA GLY A 93 5.48 4.03 -1.07
C GLY A 93 4.85 5.03 -0.11
N ALA A 94 4.40 4.56 1.05
CA ALA A 94 3.83 5.40 2.08
C ALA A 94 4.73 6.60 2.40
N ASN A 95 4.16 7.80 2.47
CA ASN A 95 4.89 9.04 2.75
C ASN A 95 4.24 9.90 3.84
N TRP A 96 2.94 9.72 4.09
CA TRP A 96 2.21 10.49 5.09
C TRP A 96 1.91 9.66 6.31
N ILE A 97 2.05 10.30 7.48
CA ILE A 97 1.39 9.89 8.71
C ILE A 97 0.04 10.59 8.69
N GLN A 98 -1.01 9.83 8.44
CA GLN A 98 -2.36 10.36 8.21
C GLN A 98 -3.22 10.22 9.46
N GLY A 99 -3.81 11.33 9.90
CA GLY A 99 -4.46 11.47 11.20
C GLY A 99 -3.46 11.28 12.34
N LEU A 100 -2.91 12.36 12.87
CA LEU A 100 -1.86 12.31 13.90
C LEU A 100 -2.40 11.94 15.29
N GLY A 101 -3.36 12.72 15.78
CA GLY A 101 -3.83 12.65 17.16
C GLY A 101 -4.03 14.02 17.76
N SER A 102 -4.82 14.08 18.83
CA SER A 102 -5.12 15.32 19.56
C SER A 102 -4.58 15.27 21.00
N PRO A 103 -4.19 16.41 21.60
CA PRO A 103 -3.80 16.46 23.01
C PRO A 103 -4.91 15.92 23.92
N GLY A 104 -4.61 14.88 24.70
CA GLY A 104 -5.59 14.23 25.59
C GLY A 104 -6.57 13.26 24.90
N GLY A 105 -6.53 13.17 23.56
CA GLY A 105 -7.30 12.22 22.76
C GLY A 105 -6.49 10.97 22.37
N PRO A 106 -7.10 10.04 21.60
CA PRO A 106 -6.37 8.93 21.01
C PRO A 106 -5.33 9.46 20.00
N GLN A 107 -4.19 8.79 19.94
CA GLN A 107 -3.13 9.11 18.99
C GLN A 107 -2.92 7.95 18.02
N ASN A 108 -2.61 8.28 16.78
CA ASN A 108 -2.22 7.29 15.80
C ASN A 108 -0.90 6.64 16.25
N PRO A 109 -0.83 5.29 16.34
CA PRO A 109 0.37 4.61 16.82
C PRO A 109 1.60 4.95 15.98
N VAL A 110 1.41 5.19 14.68
CA VAL A 110 2.49 5.54 13.76
C VAL A 110 3.02 6.94 14.04
N TRP A 111 2.15 7.88 14.42
CA TRP A 111 2.55 9.21 14.90
C TRP A 111 3.34 9.12 16.20
N THR A 112 2.86 8.37 17.19
CA THR A 112 3.58 8.16 18.45
C THR A 112 4.96 7.54 18.23
N MET A 113 5.09 6.60 17.28
CA MET A 113 6.38 6.02 16.89
C MET A 113 7.29 7.03 16.20
N ALA A 114 6.75 7.86 15.30
CA ALA A 114 7.52 8.93 14.66
C ALA A 114 8.09 9.91 15.69
N GLN A 115 7.29 10.31 16.70
CA GLN A 115 7.75 11.14 17.81
C GLN A 115 8.83 10.43 18.64
N LYS A 116 8.57 9.18 19.05
CA LYS A 116 9.50 8.35 19.84
C LYS A 116 10.88 8.21 19.19
N TYR A 117 10.94 8.09 17.87
CA TYR A 117 12.18 7.90 17.11
C TYR A 117 12.72 9.17 16.46
N GLY A 118 12.10 10.32 16.75
CA GLY A 118 12.48 11.63 16.23
C GLY A 118 12.50 11.67 14.71
N LEU A 119 11.53 11.04 14.04
CA LEU A 119 11.42 11.01 12.58
C LEU A 119 11.04 12.41 12.06
N LYS A 120 11.88 13.02 11.24
CA LYS A 120 11.61 14.33 10.65
C LYS A 120 10.44 14.24 9.67
N ASN A 121 9.47 15.12 9.87
CA ASN A 121 8.26 15.23 9.06
C ASN A 121 7.79 16.69 9.06
N THR A 122 6.89 17.04 8.16
CA THR A 122 6.32 18.38 8.02
C THR A 122 4.83 18.30 7.76
N PHE A 123 4.07 19.28 8.23
CA PHE A 123 2.64 19.38 7.98
C PHE A 123 2.35 19.56 6.48
N SER A 124 1.29 18.92 6.00
CA SER A 124 0.77 19.09 4.65
C SER A 124 -0.40 20.08 4.66
N ASP A 125 -0.23 21.23 4.00
CA ASP A 125 -1.26 22.26 3.89
C ASP A 125 -2.04 22.08 2.58
N TYR A 126 -3.18 21.40 2.65
CA TYR A 126 -4.05 21.17 1.50
C TYR A 126 -4.71 22.44 0.94
N ASN A 127 -4.62 23.57 1.65
CA ASN A 127 -5.06 24.87 1.13
C ASN A 127 -3.97 25.55 0.29
N SER A 128 -2.72 25.09 0.38
CA SER A 128 -1.61 25.56 -0.45
C SER A 128 -1.64 24.88 -1.82
N ILE A 129 -2.68 25.19 -2.59
CA ILE A 129 -2.95 24.60 -3.90
C ILE A 129 -3.15 25.68 -4.97
N LEU A 130 -2.47 25.52 -6.11
CA LEU A 130 -2.75 26.24 -7.34
C LEU A 130 -3.31 25.30 -8.40
N THR A 131 -4.14 25.82 -9.27
CA THR A 131 -4.88 25.03 -10.25
C THR A 131 -4.57 25.49 -11.67
N TYR A 132 -4.49 24.54 -12.60
CA TYR A 132 -3.97 24.73 -13.95
C TYR A 132 -4.78 23.93 -14.97
N ASP A 133 -4.82 24.42 -16.20
CA ASP A 133 -5.20 23.68 -17.40
C ASP A 133 -4.14 23.88 -18.49
N GLU A 134 -4.42 23.51 -19.74
CA GLU A 134 -3.46 23.61 -20.84
C GLU A 134 -3.10 25.05 -21.24
N SER A 135 -3.82 26.04 -20.71
CA SER A 135 -3.59 27.47 -20.95
C SER A 135 -2.82 28.16 -19.82
N GLY A 136 -2.51 27.43 -18.75
CA GLY A 136 -1.81 27.92 -17.57
C GLY A 136 -2.70 27.96 -16.32
N TYR A 137 -2.46 28.95 -15.45
CA TYR A 137 -3.21 29.08 -14.20
C TYR A 137 -4.71 29.34 -14.44
N ASN A 138 -5.55 28.60 -13.74
CA ASN A 138 -7.00 28.75 -13.74
C ASN A 138 -7.51 28.51 -12.32
N ASN A 139 -8.49 29.27 -11.82
CA ASN A 139 -8.89 29.21 -10.41
C ASN A 139 -10.07 28.25 -10.18
N TYR A 140 -9.83 27.10 -9.53
CA TYR A 140 -10.89 26.11 -9.23
C TYR A 140 -11.46 26.21 -7.81
N SER A 141 -11.19 27.29 -7.06
CA SER A 141 -11.67 27.45 -5.67
C SER A 141 -13.19 27.27 -5.51
N SER A 142 -13.98 27.80 -6.45
CA SER A 142 -15.44 27.62 -6.44
C SER A 142 -15.87 26.18 -6.68
N LEU A 143 -15.17 25.45 -7.56
CA LEU A 143 -15.43 24.04 -7.85
C LEU A 143 -15.05 23.14 -6.67
N LEU A 144 -13.93 23.43 -5.99
CA LEU A 144 -13.51 22.75 -4.76
C LEU A 144 -14.57 22.92 -3.66
N ALA A 145 -15.08 24.14 -3.46
CA ALA A 145 -16.15 24.40 -2.50
C ALA A 145 -17.46 23.69 -2.87
N GLU A 146 -17.81 23.63 -4.15
CA GLU A 146 -18.98 22.91 -4.63
C GLU A 146 -18.86 21.39 -4.43
N TYR A 147 -17.69 20.82 -4.72
CA TYR A 147 -17.41 19.41 -4.44
C TYR A 147 -17.55 19.11 -2.95
N GLN A 148 -16.92 19.91 -2.08
CA GLN A 148 -17.01 19.73 -0.63
C GLN A 148 -18.47 19.74 -0.14
N ALA A 149 -19.28 20.68 -0.63
CA ALA A 149 -20.69 20.75 -0.25
C ALA A 149 -21.51 19.53 -0.73
N ALA A 150 -21.13 18.91 -1.85
CA ALA A 150 -21.73 17.66 -2.31
C ALA A 150 -21.24 16.47 -1.48
N TRP A 151 -19.94 16.42 -1.17
CA TRP A 151 -19.36 15.39 -0.30
C TRP A 151 -19.99 15.37 1.09
N ASP A 152 -20.18 16.53 1.72
CA ASP A 152 -20.83 16.63 3.03
C ASP A 152 -22.23 16.02 3.03
N LYS A 153 -23.00 16.20 1.95
CA LYS A 153 -24.33 15.58 1.80
C LYS A 153 -24.22 14.07 1.56
N ALA A 154 -23.29 13.65 0.70
CA ALA A 154 -23.09 12.25 0.36
C ALA A 154 -22.60 11.43 1.57
N SER A 155 -21.69 11.96 2.38
CA SER A 155 -21.17 11.32 3.59
C SER A 155 -22.24 11.17 4.68
N ILE A 156 -23.12 12.17 4.85
CA ILE A 156 -24.30 12.07 5.73
C ILE A 156 -25.24 10.96 5.25
N LYS A 157 -25.49 10.87 3.94
CA LYS A 157 -26.30 9.79 3.35
C LYS A 157 -25.66 8.43 3.64
N ALA A 158 -24.35 8.30 3.43
CA ALA A 158 -23.57 7.10 3.68
C ALA A 158 -23.74 6.60 5.12
N GLY A 159 -23.63 7.51 6.10
CA GLY A 159 -23.86 7.21 7.51
C GLY A 159 -25.29 6.72 7.79
N ARG A 160 -26.31 7.32 7.18
CA ARG A 160 -27.71 6.83 7.33
C ARG A 160 -27.91 5.46 6.71
N MET A 161 -27.36 5.22 5.51
CA MET A 161 -27.43 3.92 4.86
C MET A 161 -26.83 2.81 5.72
N LEU A 162 -25.68 3.08 6.34
CA LEU A 162 -25.03 2.17 7.28
C LEU A 162 -25.92 1.91 8.52
N ALA A 163 -26.45 2.97 9.14
CA ALA A 163 -27.28 2.86 10.34
C ALA A 163 -28.61 2.12 10.10
N ASP A 164 -29.22 2.36 8.94
CA ASP A 164 -30.52 1.80 8.55
C ASP A 164 -30.37 0.44 7.85
N ASN A 165 -29.15 -0.13 7.80
CA ASN A 165 -28.84 -1.41 7.15
C ASN A 165 -29.30 -1.47 5.68
N ILE A 166 -29.04 -0.38 4.93
CA ILE A 166 -29.37 -0.25 3.51
C ILE A 166 -28.18 -0.70 2.66
N GLN A 167 -28.48 -1.35 1.54
CA GLN A 167 -27.47 -1.75 0.56
C GLN A 167 -26.63 -0.56 0.07
N ASP A 168 -25.31 -0.77 0.00
CA ASP A 168 -24.35 0.23 -0.44
C ASP A 168 -24.52 0.65 -1.91
N GLU A 169 -23.98 1.81 -2.26
CA GLU A 169 -23.93 2.35 -3.62
C GLU A 169 -22.53 2.87 -3.95
N THR A 170 -22.22 3.10 -5.23
CA THR A 170 -20.94 3.68 -5.61
C THR A 170 -20.83 5.12 -5.08
N ALA A 171 -19.62 5.54 -4.74
CA ALA A 171 -19.37 6.94 -4.38
C ALA A 171 -19.80 7.91 -5.49
N ARG A 172 -19.67 7.51 -6.76
CA ARG A 172 -20.20 8.24 -7.92
C ARG A 172 -21.70 8.50 -7.79
N ALA A 173 -22.50 7.48 -7.45
CA ALA A 173 -23.94 7.62 -7.30
C ALA A 173 -24.29 8.57 -6.15
N GLY A 174 -23.61 8.43 -5.02
CA GLY A 174 -23.76 9.32 -3.86
C GLY A 174 -23.46 10.78 -4.20
N LEU A 175 -22.33 11.05 -4.82
CA LEU A 175 -21.93 12.40 -5.25
C LEU A 175 -22.91 12.98 -6.27
N SER A 176 -23.37 12.19 -7.25
CA SER A 176 -24.31 12.64 -8.27
C SER A 176 -25.65 13.07 -7.65
N LEU A 177 -26.19 12.26 -6.75
CA LEU A 177 -27.42 12.57 -6.00
C LEU A 177 -27.25 13.75 -5.05
N ALA A 178 -26.02 14.01 -4.58
CA ALA A 178 -25.68 15.17 -3.78
C ALA A 178 -25.50 16.48 -4.58
N GLY A 179 -25.52 16.39 -5.92
CA GLY A 179 -25.42 17.52 -6.85
C GLY A 179 -24.08 17.65 -7.58
N TRP A 180 -23.16 16.69 -7.42
CA TRP A 180 -21.87 16.66 -8.12
C TRP A 180 -21.82 15.52 -9.14
N ASN A 181 -22.02 15.87 -10.42
CA ASN A 181 -22.03 14.93 -11.54
C ASN A 181 -21.27 15.51 -12.74
N PRO A 182 -19.92 15.52 -12.71
CA PRO A 182 -19.12 16.12 -13.77
C PRO A 182 -19.32 15.39 -15.09
N LYS A 183 -19.55 16.14 -16.18
CA LYS A 183 -19.56 15.57 -17.53
C LYS A 183 -18.14 15.09 -17.87
N HIS A 184 -18.01 14.06 -18.70
CA HIS A 184 -16.70 13.60 -19.17
C HIS A 184 -15.89 14.70 -19.89
N SER A 185 -16.56 15.68 -20.50
CA SER A 185 -15.93 16.82 -21.17
C SER A 185 -15.56 17.98 -20.23
N ASP A 186 -16.00 17.97 -18.97
CA ASP A 186 -15.74 19.05 -18.02
C ASP A 186 -14.47 18.75 -17.22
N MET A 187 -13.32 18.98 -17.85
CA MET A 187 -12.04 18.55 -17.31
C MET A 187 -11.64 19.29 -16.03
N HIS A 188 -12.13 20.50 -15.80
CA HIS A 188 -11.91 21.24 -14.55
C HIS A 188 -12.60 20.54 -13.37
N ARG A 189 -13.88 20.15 -13.53
CA ARG A 189 -14.57 19.38 -12.49
C ARG A 189 -14.01 17.97 -12.34
N GLN A 190 -13.61 17.32 -13.43
CA GLN A 190 -12.97 16.00 -13.38
C GLN A 190 -11.65 16.05 -12.59
N ALA A 191 -10.84 17.11 -12.74
CA ALA A 191 -9.62 17.29 -11.96
C ALA A 191 -9.91 17.52 -10.47
N VAL A 192 -10.91 18.35 -10.15
CA VAL A 192 -11.34 18.58 -8.76
C VAL A 192 -11.84 17.29 -8.10
N GLU A 193 -12.62 16.48 -8.81
CA GLU A 193 -13.07 15.19 -8.29
C GLU A 193 -11.90 14.20 -8.11
N TRP A 194 -10.98 14.14 -9.07
CA TRP A 194 -9.79 13.30 -8.96
C TRP A 194 -8.94 13.69 -7.73
N TRP A 195 -8.70 14.99 -7.53
CA TRP A 195 -8.00 15.51 -6.35
C TRP A 195 -8.69 15.14 -5.04
N SER A 196 -10.02 15.16 -5.03
CA SER A 196 -10.79 14.99 -3.80
C SER A 196 -11.13 13.53 -3.48
N TRP A 197 -10.96 12.60 -4.43
CA TRP A 197 -11.27 11.18 -4.27
C TRP A 197 -10.09 10.28 -4.62
N ASP A 198 -9.75 10.17 -5.90
CA ASP A 198 -8.74 9.24 -6.42
C ASP A 198 -7.36 9.45 -5.81
N TRP A 199 -7.03 10.71 -5.49
CA TRP A 199 -5.76 11.05 -4.86
C TRP A 199 -5.57 10.35 -3.51
N ASP A 200 -6.64 10.10 -2.74
CA ASP A 200 -6.56 9.36 -1.47
C ASP A 200 -6.92 7.87 -1.65
N ALA A 201 -7.94 7.57 -2.47
CA ALA A 201 -8.48 6.22 -2.62
C ALA A 201 -7.72 5.32 -3.61
N ALA A 202 -6.83 5.88 -4.44
CA ALA A 202 -6.18 5.22 -5.59
C ALA A 202 -7.10 4.61 -6.65
N LEU A 203 -8.42 4.74 -6.50
CA LEU A 203 -9.46 4.25 -7.40
C LEU A 203 -10.53 5.32 -7.60
N THR A 204 -11.34 5.14 -8.62
CA THR A 204 -12.39 6.10 -9.00
C THR A 204 -13.61 6.04 -8.06
N PRO A 205 -14.45 7.08 -8.04
CA PRO A 205 -15.74 7.03 -7.35
C PRO A 205 -16.69 5.93 -7.87
N GLU A 206 -16.53 5.50 -9.12
CA GLU A 206 -17.30 4.42 -9.73
C GLU A 206 -16.97 3.05 -9.14
N GLU A 207 -15.71 2.83 -8.75
CA GLU A 207 -15.23 1.57 -8.21
C GLU A 207 -15.38 1.49 -6.68
N SER A 208 -15.47 2.65 -6.03
CA SER A 208 -15.41 2.77 -4.58
C SER A 208 -16.79 2.73 -3.92
N SER A 209 -16.86 2.10 -2.75
CA SER A 209 -18.02 2.14 -1.87
C SER A 209 -18.27 3.57 -1.35
N LEU A 210 -19.54 4.01 -1.35
CA LEU A 210 -19.92 5.25 -0.66
C LEU A 210 -19.84 5.07 0.87
N ILE A 211 -20.44 4.00 1.41
CA ILE A 211 -20.47 3.73 2.85
C ILE A 211 -19.06 3.64 3.43
N PHE A 212 -18.23 2.76 2.86
CA PHE A 212 -16.92 2.46 3.41
C PHE A 212 -15.85 3.50 3.01
N GLY A 213 -16.04 4.23 1.91
CA GLY A 213 -15.25 5.42 1.60
C GLY A 213 -15.45 6.51 2.66
N ALA A 214 -16.71 6.83 2.98
CA ALA A 214 -17.03 7.79 4.04
C ALA A 214 -16.59 7.30 5.42
N ALA A 215 -16.81 6.03 5.74
CA ALA A 215 -16.43 5.47 7.03
C ALA A 215 -14.90 5.43 7.21
N GLY A 216 -14.13 4.96 6.23
CA GLY A 216 -12.66 4.91 6.31
C GLY A 216 -12.03 6.30 6.53
N ASN A 217 -12.55 7.31 5.83
CA ASN A 217 -12.16 8.71 6.04
C ASN A 217 -12.47 9.17 7.48
N ASN A 218 -13.71 8.99 7.93
CA ASN A 218 -14.14 9.37 9.27
C ASN A 218 -13.34 8.66 10.37
N LEU A 219 -13.08 7.36 10.22
CA LEU A 219 -12.41 6.55 11.23
C LEU A 219 -10.95 6.98 11.41
N THR A 220 -10.23 7.36 10.35
CA THR A 220 -8.87 7.90 10.51
C THR A 220 -8.90 9.34 11.04
N PHE A 221 -9.65 10.23 10.40
CA PHE A 221 -9.50 11.67 10.63
C PHE A 221 -10.34 12.20 11.82
N ASN A 222 -11.51 11.64 12.10
CA ASN A 222 -12.30 12.05 13.28
C ASN A 222 -11.76 11.42 14.57
N GLN A 223 -11.13 10.25 14.48
CA GLN A 223 -10.53 9.61 15.64
C GLN A 223 -9.24 10.30 16.05
N PHE A 224 -8.30 10.46 15.10
CA PHE A 224 -6.98 10.99 15.42
C PHE A 224 -6.92 12.51 15.25
N SER A 225 -7.08 12.99 14.02
CA SER A 225 -7.18 14.41 13.64
C SER A 225 -7.29 14.51 12.11
N ASP A 226 -7.69 15.67 11.59
CA ASP A 226 -7.57 16.03 10.16
C ASP A 226 -6.13 16.33 9.71
N GLN A 227 -5.19 16.43 10.65
CA GLN A 227 -3.80 16.73 10.36
C GLN A 227 -3.05 15.54 9.77
N ASN A 228 -2.27 15.83 8.73
CA ASN A 228 -1.39 14.90 8.04
C ASN A 228 0.02 15.47 7.96
N ASN A 229 1.02 14.62 8.24
CA ASN A 229 2.42 15.01 8.11
C ASN A 229 3.15 14.15 7.07
N MET A 230 3.82 14.81 6.13
CA MET A 230 4.71 14.19 5.17
C MET A 230 6.07 13.90 5.80
N VAL A 231 6.53 12.65 5.70
CA VAL A 231 7.88 12.24 6.12
C VAL A 231 8.92 12.76 5.14
N ILE A 232 9.90 13.49 5.67
CA ILE A 232 11.02 14.08 4.92
C ILE A 232 12.38 13.75 5.56
N ASP A 233 12.41 12.70 6.38
CA ASP A 233 13.59 12.27 7.09
C ASP A 233 14.60 11.59 6.14
N PRO A 234 15.89 11.96 6.17
CA PRO A 234 16.90 11.29 5.34
C PRO A 234 17.12 9.81 5.71
N ARG A 235 16.62 9.33 6.85
CA ARG A 235 16.58 7.90 7.20
C ARG A 235 15.42 7.16 6.53
N GLY A 236 14.41 7.90 6.05
CA GLY A 236 13.18 7.42 5.43
C GLY A 236 12.14 6.91 6.43
N TYR A 237 10.89 6.84 6.01
CA TYR A 237 9.74 6.44 6.83
C TYR A 237 9.91 5.01 7.37
N ARG A 238 10.54 4.13 6.58
CA ARG A 238 10.87 2.76 7.00
C ARG A 238 11.64 2.70 8.33
N HIS A 239 12.36 3.77 8.69
CA HIS A 239 13.12 3.84 9.93
C HIS A 239 12.30 3.47 11.17
N ILE A 240 11.00 3.81 11.22
CA ILE A 240 10.15 3.42 12.36
C ILE A 240 9.99 1.90 12.46
N ILE A 241 9.84 1.19 11.33
CA ILE A 241 9.70 -0.26 11.30
C ILE A 241 11.03 -0.92 11.66
N GLU A 242 12.14 -0.36 11.17
CA GLU A 242 13.48 -0.81 11.56
C GLU A 242 13.71 -0.67 13.07
N GLN A 243 13.35 0.46 13.68
CA GLN A 243 13.50 0.66 15.12
C GLN A 243 12.58 -0.26 15.93
N GLU A 244 11.34 -0.44 15.49
CA GLU A 244 10.40 -1.34 16.16
C GLU A 244 10.87 -2.80 16.10
N SER A 245 11.42 -3.25 14.98
CA SER A 245 12.00 -4.60 14.85
C SER A 245 13.18 -4.84 15.82
N ARG A 246 14.00 -3.81 16.07
CA ARG A 246 15.14 -3.87 17.01
C ARG A 246 14.73 -3.95 18.47
N THR A 247 13.46 -3.72 18.81
CA THR A 247 12.98 -3.87 20.19
C THR A 247 12.91 -5.33 20.62
N PHE A 248 12.88 -6.28 19.67
CA PHE A 248 12.79 -7.70 19.95
C PHE A 248 13.77 -8.56 19.14
N LEU A 249 14.38 -8.05 18.07
CA LEU A 249 15.44 -8.74 17.31
C LEU A 249 16.81 -8.16 17.64
N GLY A 250 17.77 -9.05 17.92
CA GLY A 250 19.18 -8.66 18.02
C GLY A 250 19.85 -8.42 16.66
N PRO A 251 21.08 -7.90 16.64
CA PRO A 251 21.89 -7.89 15.42
C PRO A 251 22.05 -9.32 14.85
N ASN A 252 21.83 -9.51 13.55
CA ASN A 252 21.91 -10.82 12.87
C ASN A 252 21.04 -11.92 13.50
N ASP A 253 19.88 -11.54 14.05
CA ASP A 253 18.95 -12.49 14.67
C ASP A 253 18.48 -13.55 13.67
N ARG A 254 18.69 -14.84 14.01
CA ARG A 254 18.34 -15.99 13.16
C ARG A 254 16.84 -16.18 12.97
N ARG A 255 16.02 -15.40 13.66
CA ARG A 255 14.57 -15.35 13.47
C ARG A 255 14.18 -14.52 12.27
N LEU A 256 15.00 -13.60 11.76
CA LEU A 256 14.69 -12.81 10.56
C LEU A 256 15.42 -13.36 9.34
N LEU A 257 14.67 -13.94 8.41
CA LEU A 257 15.17 -14.49 7.16
C LEU A 257 14.84 -13.54 6.01
N LEU A 258 15.82 -12.72 5.64
CA LEU A 258 15.74 -11.81 4.49
C LEU A 258 16.10 -12.55 3.19
N LYS A 259 15.77 -11.97 2.04
CA LYS A 259 16.02 -12.55 0.70
C LYS A 259 15.48 -13.97 0.57
N THR A 260 14.38 -14.25 1.26
CA THR A 260 13.80 -15.59 1.37
C THR A 260 12.40 -15.54 0.76
N GLN A 261 12.28 -15.98 -0.49
CA GLN A 261 11.00 -16.02 -1.19
C GLN A 261 10.23 -17.28 -0.81
N VAL A 262 9.05 -17.09 -0.23
CA VAL A 262 8.06 -18.16 -0.04
C VAL A 262 7.44 -18.50 -1.40
N THR A 263 7.34 -19.79 -1.72
CA THR A 263 6.76 -20.28 -2.99
C THR A 263 5.51 -21.13 -2.77
N ASN A 264 5.45 -21.90 -1.69
CA ASN A 264 4.30 -22.74 -1.38
C ASN A 264 4.08 -22.85 0.15
N ILE A 265 2.81 -22.92 0.56
CA ILE A 265 2.41 -23.07 1.96
C ILE A 265 1.49 -24.29 2.05
N THR A 266 1.93 -25.29 2.80
CA THR A 266 1.06 -26.40 3.20
C THR A 266 0.51 -26.15 4.59
N TYR A 267 -0.79 -26.40 4.82
CA TYR A 267 -1.39 -26.16 6.13
C TYR A 267 -2.50 -27.18 6.44
N SER A 268 -2.68 -27.47 7.73
CA SER A 268 -3.71 -28.36 8.27
C SER A 268 -4.08 -27.96 9.69
N ASP A 269 -4.92 -28.78 10.34
CA ASP A 269 -5.25 -28.65 11.76
C ASP A 269 -4.09 -29.01 12.70
N ASP A 270 -2.96 -29.48 12.18
CA ASP A 270 -1.77 -29.86 12.95
C ASP A 270 -0.62 -28.82 12.85
N GLY A 271 -0.57 -28.05 11.76
CA GLY A 271 0.48 -27.05 11.57
C GLY A 271 0.50 -26.43 10.18
N VAL A 272 1.57 -25.68 9.93
CA VAL A 272 1.86 -25.01 8.65
C VAL A 272 3.30 -25.33 8.26
N THR A 273 3.55 -25.69 7.00
CA THR A 273 4.90 -25.79 6.44
C THR A 273 5.06 -24.84 5.28
N VAL A 274 6.04 -23.94 5.40
CA VAL A 274 6.39 -22.91 4.42
C VAL A 274 7.57 -23.42 3.60
N HIS A 275 7.43 -23.42 2.28
CA HIS A 275 8.47 -23.79 1.33
C HIS A 275 9.02 -22.54 0.64
N THR A 276 10.32 -22.51 0.43
CA THR A 276 11.03 -21.36 -0.14
C THR A 276 11.66 -21.71 -1.48
N SER A 277 12.00 -20.68 -2.28
CA SER A 277 12.54 -20.85 -3.63
C SER A 277 13.91 -21.53 -3.68
N ASP A 278 14.67 -21.50 -2.59
CA ASP A 278 15.95 -22.20 -2.45
C ASP A 278 15.80 -23.69 -2.10
N GLY A 279 14.57 -24.19 -2.00
CA GLY A 279 14.25 -25.58 -1.67
C GLY A 279 14.27 -25.89 -0.17
N SER A 280 14.52 -24.90 0.70
CA SER A 280 14.38 -25.07 2.15
C SER A 280 12.92 -24.99 2.62
N CYS A 281 12.68 -25.32 3.88
CA CYS A 281 11.34 -25.27 4.47
C CYS A 281 11.35 -24.95 5.96
N ILE A 282 10.26 -24.34 6.43
CA ILE A 282 10.00 -24.01 7.83
C ILE A 282 8.68 -24.64 8.25
N SER A 283 8.69 -25.48 9.29
CA SER A 283 7.50 -26.08 9.89
C SER A 283 7.13 -25.33 11.17
N ALA A 284 5.88 -24.92 11.29
CA ALA A 284 5.37 -24.11 12.38
C ALA A 284 4.02 -24.61 12.92
N ALA A 285 3.74 -24.37 14.19
CA ALA A 285 2.44 -24.68 14.78
C ALA A 285 1.33 -23.70 14.31
N TYR A 286 1.70 -22.47 13.98
CA TYR A 286 0.85 -21.46 13.37
C TYR A 286 1.66 -20.63 12.36
N ALA A 287 0.99 -20.04 11.37
CA ALA A 287 1.59 -19.02 10.53
C ALA A 287 0.72 -17.77 10.45
N ILE A 288 1.34 -16.59 10.31
CA ILE A 288 0.68 -15.32 10.07
C ILE A 288 1.13 -14.82 8.69
N CYS A 289 0.23 -14.90 7.71
CA CYS A 289 0.40 -14.39 6.37
C CYS A 289 0.18 -12.88 6.36
N THR A 290 1.20 -12.12 5.96
CA THR A 290 1.13 -10.65 5.84
C THR A 290 1.44 -10.15 4.43
N PHE A 291 1.20 -11.02 3.44
CA PHE A 291 1.28 -10.66 2.03
C PHE A 291 0.27 -9.56 1.70
N SER A 292 0.61 -8.72 0.72
CA SER A 292 -0.37 -7.76 0.20
C SER A 292 -1.54 -8.51 -0.46
N LEU A 293 -2.68 -7.83 -0.55
CA LEU A 293 -3.82 -8.33 -1.32
C LEU A 293 -3.41 -8.68 -2.75
N GLY A 294 -2.61 -7.82 -3.41
CA GLY A 294 -2.09 -8.07 -4.74
C GLY A 294 -1.29 -9.38 -4.87
N VAL A 295 -0.48 -9.75 -3.87
CA VAL A 295 0.26 -11.04 -3.86
C VAL A 295 -0.70 -12.23 -3.78
N LEU A 296 -1.78 -12.12 -3.00
CA LEU A 296 -2.82 -13.15 -2.92
C LEU A 296 -3.62 -13.26 -4.23
N GLN A 297 -3.93 -12.12 -4.86
CA GLN A 297 -4.70 -12.07 -6.12
C GLN A 297 -3.90 -12.54 -7.34
N ASN A 298 -2.59 -12.35 -7.35
CA ASN A 298 -1.71 -12.80 -8.44
C ASN A 298 -1.22 -14.24 -8.27
N GLU A 299 -1.73 -14.97 -7.26
CA GLU A 299 -1.37 -16.37 -6.98
C GLU A 299 0.15 -16.59 -6.89
N ALA A 300 0.90 -15.58 -6.43
CA ALA A 300 2.36 -15.61 -6.41
C ALA A 300 2.94 -16.63 -5.40
N VAL A 301 2.08 -17.16 -4.52
CA VAL A 301 2.39 -18.21 -3.55
C VAL A 301 1.32 -19.30 -3.63
N GLY A 302 1.74 -20.56 -3.75
CA GLY A 302 0.84 -21.71 -3.72
C GLY A 302 0.32 -22.01 -2.31
N PHE A 303 -0.93 -22.48 -2.23
CA PHE A 303 -1.56 -22.94 -0.99
C PHE A 303 -2.05 -24.38 -1.16
N ALA A 304 -1.68 -25.26 -0.23
CA ALA A 304 -2.03 -26.68 -0.24
C ALA A 304 -2.57 -27.14 1.13
N PRO A 305 -3.87 -27.46 1.27
CA PRO A 305 -4.90 -27.41 0.22
C PRO A 305 -5.14 -25.97 -0.28
N PRO A 306 -5.77 -25.77 -1.45
CA PRO A 306 -6.17 -24.44 -1.90
C PRO A 306 -6.97 -23.73 -0.81
N LEU A 307 -6.80 -22.40 -0.67
CA LEU A 307 -7.61 -21.61 0.27
C LEU A 307 -9.10 -21.86 0.01
N PRO A 308 -9.96 -21.97 1.03
CA PRO A 308 -11.39 -22.22 0.85
C PRO A 308 -12.06 -21.20 -0.08
N GLU A 309 -13.17 -21.59 -0.69
CA GLU A 309 -13.89 -20.74 -1.66
C GLU A 309 -14.30 -19.38 -1.07
N TRP A 310 -14.80 -19.35 0.16
CA TRP A 310 -15.15 -18.10 0.85
C TRP A 310 -13.95 -17.15 0.99
N LYS A 311 -12.74 -17.70 1.22
CA LYS A 311 -11.51 -16.92 1.35
C LYS A 311 -11.05 -16.40 -0.01
N ARG A 312 -11.01 -17.26 -1.03
CA ARG A 312 -10.63 -16.86 -2.39
C ARG A 312 -11.59 -15.80 -2.93
N THR A 313 -12.89 -15.96 -2.68
CA THR A 313 -13.92 -14.99 -3.06
C THR A 313 -13.67 -13.63 -2.39
N ALA A 314 -13.36 -13.59 -1.09
CA ALA A 314 -13.05 -12.34 -0.39
C ALA A 314 -11.77 -11.68 -0.91
N VAL A 315 -10.71 -12.48 -1.19
CA VAL A 315 -9.47 -12.00 -1.83
C VAL A 315 -9.75 -11.41 -3.21
N SER A 316 -10.56 -12.06 -4.04
CA SER A 316 -10.87 -11.58 -5.39
C SER A 316 -11.83 -10.38 -5.42
N LYS A 317 -12.70 -10.24 -4.41
CA LYS A 317 -13.68 -9.15 -4.32
C LYS A 317 -13.06 -7.82 -3.89
N PHE A 318 -12.06 -7.84 -3.00
CA PHE A 318 -11.47 -6.61 -2.48
C PHE A 318 -10.53 -5.98 -3.50
N SER A 319 -10.42 -4.65 -3.54
CA SER A 319 -9.63 -3.98 -4.58
C SER A 319 -8.22 -3.63 -4.10
N MET A 320 -7.23 -3.98 -4.92
CA MET A 320 -5.85 -3.52 -4.75
C MET A 320 -5.60 -2.33 -5.68
N GLY A 321 -5.60 -1.13 -5.11
CA GLY A 321 -5.29 0.11 -5.83
C GLY A 321 -3.79 0.25 -6.11
N THR A 322 -3.47 1.15 -7.04
CA THR A 322 -2.09 1.55 -7.34
C THR A 322 -1.98 3.07 -7.34
N TYR A 323 -0.93 3.54 -6.69
CA TYR A 323 -0.62 4.95 -6.45
C TYR A 323 0.85 5.16 -6.79
N THR A 324 1.12 5.89 -7.87
CA THR A 324 2.45 6.01 -8.47
C THR A 324 2.94 7.45 -8.39
N LYS A 325 4.03 7.66 -7.63
CA LYS A 325 4.71 8.95 -7.52
C LYS A 325 5.86 9.04 -8.52
N LEU A 326 5.82 10.04 -9.39
CA LEU A 326 6.82 10.27 -10.43
C LEU A 326 7.66 11.49 -10.12
N PHE A 327 8.91 11.27 -9.73
CA PHE A 327 9.81 12.31 -9.26
C PHE A 327 10.67 12.89 -10.39
N MET A 328 10.77 14.22 -10.43
CA MET A 328 11.69 14.97 -11.28
C MET A 328 12.52 15.92 -10.43
N GLN A 329 13.83 15.96 -10.66
CA GLN A 329 14.69 17.02 -10.14
C GLN A 329 15.07 17.96 -11.28
N PHE A 330 15.09 19.27 -11.02
CA PHE A 330 15.52 20.30 -11.96
C PHE A 330 16.74 21.08 -11.46
N ASN A 331 17.34 21.89 -12.32
CA ASN A 331 18.43 22.80 -11.94
C ASN A 331 17.92 24.04 -11.18
N GLU A 332 16.66 24.41 -11.35
CA GLU A 332 15.99 25.52 -10.68
C GLU A 332 14.54 25.18 -10.32
N THR A 333 13.97 25.92 -9.37
CA THR A 333 12.55 25.89 -9.05
C THR A 333 11.84 26.89 -9.98
N PHE A 334 11.27 26.40 -11.07
CA PHE A 334 10.61 27.23 -12.10
C PHE A 334 9.10 27.46 -11.85
N TRP A 335 8.55 26.78 -10.85
CA TRP A 335 7.17 26.90 -10.39
C TRP A 335 7.06 27.80 -9.15
N PRO A 336 5.85 28.21 -8.71
CA PRO A 336 5.67 29.03 -7.52
C PRO A 336 6.29 28.40 -6.25
N GLY A 337 7.20 29.11 -5.60
CA GLY A 337 8.01 28.58 -4.49
C GLY A 337 7.31 28.52 -3.13
N ASP A 338 6.14 29.16 -3.02
CA ASP A 338 5.29 29.24 -1.82
C ASP A 338 4.05 28.33 -1.89
N THR A 339 3.94 27.53 -2.96
CA THR A 339 2.81 26.62 -3.18
C THR A 339 3.25 25.17 -3.03
N GLN A 340 2.50 24.39 -2.25
CA GLN A 340 2.78 22.97 -2.04
C GLN A 340 2.25 22.11 -3.20
N TYR A 341 1.00 22.31 -3.60
CA TYR A 341 0.29 21.48 -4.57
C TYR A 341 -0.08 22.23 -5.86
N LEU A 342 0.01 21.56 -6.99
CA LEU A 342 -0.45 22.05 -8.29
C LEU A 342 -1.39 21.01 -8.90
N LEU A 343 -2.65 21.38 -9.13
CA LEU A 343 -3.67 20.53 -9.74
C LEU A 343 -3.85 20.89 -11.22
N TYR A 344 -3.69 19.92 -12.11
CA TYR A 344 -3.79 20.05 -13.55
C TYR A 344 -5.04 19.35 -14.09
N ALA A 345 -5.82 20.10 -14.86
CA ALA A 345 -6.93 19.59 -15.64
C ALA A 345 -6.48 19.33 -17.08
N SER A 346 -6.10 18.09 -17.37
CA SER A 346 -5.79 17.68 -18.74
C SER A 346 -7.00 17.90 -19.66
N PRO A 347 -6.84 18.50 -20.86
CA PRO A 347 -7.96 18.81 -21.75
C PRO A 347 -8.61 17.56 -22.37
N THR A 348 -7.94 16.41 -22.31
CA THR A 348 -8.36 15.21 -23.05
C THR A 348 -8.58 13.98 -22.19
N LYS A 349 -8.05 13.93 -20.96
CA LYS A 349 -8.10 12.72 -20.14
C LYS A 349 -8.03 13.00 -18.63
N ARG A 350 -9.05 12.58 -17.89
CA ARG A 350 -9.07 12.56 -16.42
C ARG A 350 -7.92 11.69 -15.90
N GLY A 351 -7.25 12.15 -14.83
CA GLY A 351 -6.15 11.40 -14.21
C GLY A 351 -4.81 11.48 -14.94
N TYR A 352 -4.70 12.25 -16.02
CA TYR A 352 -3.45 12.43 -16.78
C TYR A 352 -2.54 13.48 -16.11
N PHE A 353 -1.60 13.01 -15.27
CA PHE A 353 -0.72 13.82 -14.42
C PHE A 353 -1.42 14.97 -13.68
N PRO A 354 -2.48 14.68 -12.90
CA PRO A 354 -3.36 15.70 -12.36
C PRO A 354 -2.77 16.37 -11.14
N MET A 355 -2.00 15.68 -10.29
CA MET A 355 -1.48 16.26 -9.05
C MET A 355 0.02 16.34 -9.11
N TRP A 356 0.57 17.52 -8.84
CA TRP A 356 1.99 17.77 -8.65
C TRP A 356 2.25 18.35 -7.26
N GLU A 357 3.32 17.93 -6.61
CA GLU A 357 3.69 18.43 -5.28
C GLU A 357 5.17 18.83 -5.25
N SER A 358 5.44 20.02 -4.70
CA SER A 358 6.79 20.53 -4.58
C SER A 358 7.45 20.07 -3.28
N LEU A 359 8.64 19.49 -3.40
CA LEU A 359 9.51 19.22 -2.25
C LEU A 359 10.53 20.32 -2.00
N SER A 360 10.54 21.39 -2.81
CA SER A 360 11.55 22.46 -2.74
C SER A 360 11.21 23.53 -1.69
N GLY A 361 9.96 23.56 -1.22
CA GLY A 361 9.42 24.55 -0.29
C GLY A 361 10.03 24.50 1.13
N GLU A 362 9.70 25.51 1.93
CA GLU A 362 10.07 25.57 3.34
C GLU A 362 9.42 24.41 4.12
N GLY A 363 10.11 23.85 5.11
CA GLY A 363 9.64 22.68 5.85
C GLY A 363 9.86 21.34 5.15
N PHE A 364 10.01 21.30 3.83
CA PHE A 364 10.26 20.08 3.03
C PHE A 364 11.77 19.83 2.78
N LEU A 365 12.14 19.46 1.54
CA LEU A 365 13.51 19.29 1.06
C LEU A 365 14.01 20.60 0.43
N ARG A 366 14.12 21.65 1.24
CA ARG A 366 14.41 23.03 0.80
C ARG A 366 15.56 23.09 -0.23
N GLY A 367 15.28 23.71 -1.38
CA GLY A 367 16.27 23.90 -2.45
C GLY A 367 16.61 22.62 -3.21
N SER A 368 15.76 21.59 -3.11
CA SER A 368 15.90 20.35 -3.87
C SER A 368 15.60 20.52 -5.35
N ASN A 369 14.76 21.49 -5.70
CA ASN A 369 14.16 21.61 -7.03
C ASN A 369 13.51 20.28 -7.46
N ILE A 370 12.94 19.55 -6.50
CA ILE A 370 12.21 18.32 -6.76
C ILE A 370 10.72 18.65 -6.82
N LEU A 371 10.08 18.22 -7.90
CA LEU A 371 8.64 18.21 -8.11
C LEU A 371 8.27 16.77 -8.44
N PHE A 372 7.17 16.26 -7.89
CA PHE A 372 6.67 14.95 -8.30
C PHE A 372 5.20 15.00 -8.68
N ALA A 373 4.84 14.25 -9.71
CA ALA A 373 3.45 14.02 -10.07
C ALA A 373 2.93 12.76 -9.37
N THR A 374 1.63 12.67 -9.17
CA THR A 374 0.95 11.43 -8.79
C THR A 374 -0.07 11.05 -9.85
N VAL A 375 -0.09 9.76 -10.20
CA VAL A 375 -1.20 9.12 -10.92
C VAL A 375 -1.66 7.87 -10.18
N THR A 376 -2.87 7.41 -10.50
CA THR A 376 -3.51 6.24 -9.90
C THR A 376 -4.20 5.39 -10.98
N GLY A 377 -4.63 4.17 -10.60
CA GLY A 377 -5.44 3.29 -11.45
C GLY A 377 -4.87 3.06 -12.86
N ASP A 378 -5.68 3.28 -13.88
CA ASP A 378 -5.35 3.08 -15.30
C ASP A 378 -4.08 3.81 -15.76
N GLU A 379 -3.83 5.01 -15.25
CA GLU A 379 -2.63 5.76 -15.61
C GLU A 379 -1.38 5.14 -14.99
N SER A 380 -1.45 4.63 -13.76
CA SER A 380 -0.37 3.84 -13.19
C SER A 380 -0.11 2.57 -14.02
N TYR A 381 -1.15 1.80 -14.38
CA TYR A 381 -0.98 0.58 -15.19
C TYR A 381 -0.31 0.88 -16.53
N ARG A 382 -0.72 1.96 -17.20
CA ARG A 382 -0.13 2.40 -18.48
C ARG A 382 1.33 2.81 -18.29
N LEU A 383 1.61 3.71 -17.36
CA LEU A 383 2.95 4.27 -17.20
C LEU A 383 3.97 3.25 -16.72
N GLU A 384 3.59 2.28 -15.88
CA GLU A 384 4.52 1.24 -15.42
C GLU A 384 5.00 0.32 -16.55
N GLN A 385 4.27 0.25 -17.67
CA GLN A 385 4.62 -0.50 -18.88
C GLN A 385 5.45 0.31 -19.89
N GLN A 386 5.65 1.61 -19.65
CA GLN A 386 6.43 2.49 -20.52
C GLN A 386 7.90 2.57 -20.11
N THR A 387 8.73 3.01 -21.05
CA THR A 387 10.10 3.43 -20.73
C THR A 387 10.09 4.72 -19.93
N ASP A 388 11.14 4.92 -19.13
CA ASP A 388 11.30 6.13 -18.34
C ASP A 388 11.36 7.38 -19.25
N GLU A 389 11.98 7.28 -20.43
CA GLU A 389 12.06 8.39 -21.39
C GLU A 389 10.70 8.81 -21.94
N GLN A 390 9.81 7.84 -22.23
CA GLN A 390 8.48 8.14 -22.74
C GLN A 390 7.65 8.85 -21.66
N THR A 391 7.61 8.29 -20.44
CA THR A 391 6.88 8.88 -19.31
C THR A 391 7.42 10.28 -18.96
N LYS A 392 8.75 10.44 -18.95
CA LYS A 392 9.39 11.75 -18.76
C LYS A 392 8.97 12.75 -19.83
N GLY A 393 8.93 12.34 -21.10
CA GLY A 393 8.51 13.20 -22.21
C GLY A 393 7.06 13.68 -22.07
N GLU A 394 6.15 12.79 -21.67
CA GLU A 394 4.75 13.12 -21.40
C GLU A 394 4.61 14.13 -20.24
N MET A 395 5.29 13.88 -19.12
CA MET A 395 5.31 14.79 -17.97
C MET A 395 5.87 16.18 -18.33
N MET A 396 6.95 16.23 -19.12
CA MET A 396 7.52 17.49 -19.60
C MET A 396 6.58 18.25 -20.53
N ALA A 397 5.76 17.55 -21.32
CA ALA A 397 4.74 18.20 -22.13
C ALA A 397 3.66 18.86 -21.26
N VAL A 398 3.19 18.18 -20.21
CA VAL A 398 2.25 18.74 -19.23
C VAL A 398 2.83 19.96 -18.52
N LEU A 399 4.07 19.90 -18.03
CA LEU A 399 4.70 21.05 -17.37
C LEU A 399 4.81 22.27 -18.29
N ARG A 400 5.12 22.07 -19.57
CA ARG A 400 5.15 23.17 -20.57
C ARG A 400 3.78 23.78 -20.82
N GLN A 401 2.71 22.98 -20.71
CA GLN A 401 1.33 23.45 -20.81
C GLN A 401 0.90 24.22 -19.55
N MET A 402 1.23 23.72 -18.36
CA MET A 402 0.94 24.40 -17.08
C MET A 402 1.68 25.74 -16.94
N PHE A 403 2.88 25.85 -17.52
CA PHE A 403 3.73 27.04 -17.43
C PHE A 403 4.11 27.59 -18.81
N PRO A 404 3.13 28.09 -19.60
CA PRO A 404 3.37 28.46 -21.00
C PRO A 404 4.32 29.65 -21.18
N ASN A 405 4.47 30.47 -20.14
CA ASN A 405 5.35 31.64 -20.11
C ASN A 405 6.72 31.36 -19.48
N VAL A 406 7.04 30.08 -19.22
CA VAL A 406 8.29 29.66 -18.59
C VAL A 406 9.01 28.69 -19.51
N THR A 407 10.30 28.91 -19.73
CA THR A 407 11.16 27.91 -20.39
C THR A 407 11.46 26.80 -19.38
N VAL A 408 10.59 25.78 -19.33
CA VAL A 408 10.74 24.66 -18.41
C VAL A 408 12.06 23.91 -18.70
N PRO A 409 13.03 23.87 -17.75
CA PRO A 409 14.30 23.20 -17.94
C PRO A 409 14.13 21.69 -18.00
N GLU A 410 15.04 20.99 -18.68
CA GLU A 410 15.06 19.52 -18.65
C GLU A 410 15.43 19.01 -17.24
N PRO A 411 14.82 17.90 -16.77
CA PRO A 411 15.11 17.36 -15.46
C PRO A 411 16.51 16.73 -15.42
N THR A 412 17.22 16.96 -14.32
CA THR A 412 18.54 16.39 -14.02
C THR A 412 18.47 14.99 -13.42
N ALA A 413 17.29 14.60 -12.90
CA ALA A 413 16.99 13.24 -12.46
C ALA A 413 15.50 12.92 -12.64
N PHE A 414 15.19 11.65 -12.90
CA PHE A 414 13.83 11.15 -13.08
C PHE A 414 13.72 9.73 -12.50
N LEU A 415 12.63 9.43 -11.79
CA LEU A 415 12.37 8.12 -11.19
C LEU A 415 10.90 7.95 -10.80
N TYR A 416 10.36 6.75 -10.96
CA TYR A 416 9.09 6.34 -10.35
C TYR A 416 9.05 4.84 -10.05
N PRO A 417 8.30 4.40 -9.02
CA PRO A 417 8.15 2.99 -8.69
C PRO A 417 7.17 2.31 -9.66
N ARG A 418 7.35 0.99 -9.85
CA ARG A 418 6.43 0.13 -10.61
C ARG A 418 5.71 -0.84 -9.68
N TRP A 419 4.76 -0.34 -8.89
CA TRP A 419 4.13 -1.09 -7.80
C TRP A 419 3.31 -2.28 -8.30
N THR A 420 2.66 -2.15 -9.46
CA THR A 420 1.77 -3.17 -10.04
C THR A 420 2.53 -4.40 -10.54
N SER A 421 3.80 -4.23 -10.91
CA SER A 421 4.69 -5.32 -11.34
C SER A 421 5.73 -5.72 -10.29
N THR A 422 5.69 -5.09 -9.10
CA THR A 422 6.59 -5.43 -7.99
C THR A 422 6.18 -6.79 -7.40
N PRO A 423 6.98 -7.87 -7.52
CA PRO A 423 6.52 -9.25 -7.28
C PRO A 423 6.08 -9.58 -5.85
N TRP A 424 6.43 -8.73 -4.89
CA TRP A 424 6.09 -8.88 -3.47
C TRP A 424 5.01 -7.90 -3.01
N ALA A 425 4.42 -7.12 -3.92
CA ALA A 425 3.41 -6.11 -3.62
C ALA A 425 2.21 -6.14 -4.58
N TYR A 426 2.44 -6.13 -5.89
CA TYR A 426 1.39 -6.05 -6.94
C TYR A 426 0.36 -4.94 -6.69
N GLY A 427 0.82 -3.75 -6.31
CA GLY A 427 -0.02 -2.59 -6.02
C GLY A 427 0.48 -1.77 -4.83
N SER A 428 -0.23 -0.67 -4.54
CA SER A 428 0.14 0.27 -3.48
C SER A 428 -0.65 0.04 -2.19
N TYR A 429 -1.98 0.05 -2.24
CA TYR A 429 -2.82 -0.13 -1.06
C TYR A 429 -4.24 -0.54 -1.44
N SER A 430 -4.96 -1.15 -0.51
CA SER A 430 -6.33 -1.57 -0.78
C SER A 430 -7.33 -0.42 -0.71
N ASN A 431 -8.45 -0.56 -1.42
CA ASN A 431 -9.61 0.31 -1.32
C ASN A 431 -10.87 -0.54 -1.22
N TRP A 432 -11.89 -0.03 -0.54
CA TRP A 432 -13.13 -0.77 -0.34
C TRP A 432 -14.05 -0.65 -1.57
N PRO A 433 -14.27 -1.76 -2.32
CA PRO A 433 -15.07 -1.69 -3.53
C PRO A 433 -16.56 -1.79 -3.23
N ILE A 434 -17.36 -1.27 -4.16
CA ILE A 434 -18.81 -1.46 -4.12
C ILE A 434 -19.19 -2.94 -4.09
N GLY A 435 -20.22 -3.28 -3.30
CA GLY A 435 -20.77 -4.63 -3.22
C GLY A 435 -19.97 -5.59 -2.32
N THR A 436 -19.01 -5.08 -1.55
CA THR A 436 -18.36 -5.81 -0.45
C THR A 436 -18.91 -5.34 0.88
N THR A 437 -19.59 -6.22 1.62
CA THR A 437 -20.10 -5.92 2.97
C THR A 437 -19.02 -6.14 4.03
N LEU A 438 -19.30 -5.78 5.30
CA LEU A 438 -18.37 -6.06 6.39
C LEU A 438 -18.13 -7.56 6.57
N GLU A 439 -19.18 -8.40 6.47
CA GLU A 439 -19.07 -9.87 6.50
C GLU A 439 -18.13 -10.40 5.41
N MET A 440 -18.29 -9.90 4.18
CA MET A 440 -17.42 -10.28 3.06
C MET A 440 -15.96 -9.87 3.31
N HIS A 441 -15.73 -8.70 3.92
CA HIS A 441 -14.39 -8.28 4.32
C HIS A 441 -13.85 -9.10 5.52
N GLN A 442 -14.69 -9.55 6.46
CA GLN A 442 -14.24 -10.48 7.51
C GLN A 442 -13.73 -11.79 6.93
N ASN A 443 -14.32 -12.27 5.84
CA ASN A 443 -13.79 -13.41 5.11
C ASN A 443 -12.40 -13.15 4.51
N LEU A 444 -11.97 -11.91 4.27
CA LEU A 444 -10.58 -11.59 3.91
C LEU A 444 -9.65 -11.68 5.14
N ARG A 445 -10.15 -11.26 6.30
CA ARG A 445 -9.43 -11.21 7.59
C ARG A 445 -9.31 -12.56 8.33
N ALA A 446 -10.25 -13.47 8.13
CA ALA A 446 -10.35 -14.73 8.88
C ALA A 446 -9.16 -15.68 8.66
N ASN A 447 -8.87 -16.56 9.61
CA ASN A 447 -7.86 -17.60 9.45
C ASN A 447 -8.43 -18.84 8.73
N THR A 448 -7.55 -19.62 8.08
CA THR A 448 -7.88 -20.95 7.52
C THR A 448 -7.14 -22.00 8.34
N GLY A 449 -7.81 -22.54 9.36
CA GLY A 449 -7.17 -23.41 10.36
C GLY A 449 -6.05 -22.66 11.08
N ARG A 450 -4.81 -23.16 10.97
CA ARG A 450 -3.61 -22.58 11.63
C ARG A 450 -2.90 -21.49 10.82
N LEU A 451 -3.41 -21.14 9.63
CA LEU A 451 -2.91 -20.05 8.80
C LEU A 451 -3.75 -18.79 9.01
N TRP A 452 -3.14 -17.79 9.67
CA TRP A 452 -3.73 -16.50 9.98
C TRP A 452 -3.37 -15.46 8.93
N PHE A 453 -4.17 -14.39 8.83
CA PHE A 453 -3.96 -13.30 7.89
C PHE A 453 -3.97 -11.95 8.61
N ALA A 454 -3.07 -11.05 8.23
CA ALA A 454 -3.01 -9.69 8.73
C ALA A 454 -2.39 -8.76 7.69
N GLY A 455 -2.73 -7.48 7.72
CA GLY A 455 -2.29 -6.49 6.74
C GLY A 455 -3.28 -5.35 6.64
N GLU A 456 -2.94 -4.26 5.95
CA GLU A 456 -3.88 -3.14 5.80
C GLU A 456 -5.19 -3.57 5.12
N ALA A 457 -5.14 -4.48 4.13
CA ALA A 457 -6.34 -4.97 3.45
C ALA A 457 -7.23 -5.86 4.33
N THR A 458 -6.80 -6.20 5.54
CA THR A 458 -7.62 -6.93 6.52
C THR A 458 -8.17 -6.01 7.62
N SER A 459 -7.81 -4.73 7.60
CA SER A 459 -8.22 -3.71 8.56
C SER A 459 -9.51 -3.06 8.09
N ALA A 460 -10.63 -3.32 8.77
CA ALA A 460 -11.90 -2.74 8.34
C ALA A 460 -11.97 -1.22 8.56
N GLU A 461 -11.31 -0.73 9.62
CA GLU A 461 -11.32 0.69 9.99
C GLU A 461 -10.34 1.55 9.21
N TYR A 462 -9.18 0.97 8.86
CA TYR A 462 -8.04 1.72 8.33
C TYR A 462 -7.38 0.99 7.16
N PHE A 463 -8.18 0.40 6.28
CA PHE A 463 -7.68 -0.17 5.03
C PHE A 463 -6.89 0.89 4.26
N GLY A 464 -5.83 0.46 3.59
CA GLY A 464 -4.90 1.30 2.86
C GLY A 464 -3.84 2.04 3.68
N PHE A 465 -3.98 2.12 5.01
CA PHE A 465 -3.05 2.88 5.86
C PHE A 465 -2.00 2.04 6.58
N VAL A 466 -0.86 2.69 6.92
CA VAL A 466 0.22 2.09 7.72
C VAL A 466 -0.27 1.70 9.12
N HIS A 467 -1.12 2.54 9.75
CA HIS A 467 -1.70 2.23 11.06
C HIS A 467 -2.68 1.05 11.00
N GLY A 468 -3.43 0.87 9.91
CA GLY A 468 -4.24 -0.33 9.71
C GLY A 468 -3.42 -1.61 9.67
N ALA A 469 -2.32 -1.61 8.91
CA ALA A 469 -1.37 -2.73 8.91
C ALA A 469 -0.77 -2.98 10.30
N TRP A 470 -0.45 -1.92 11.05
CA TRP A 470 0.07 -2.03 12.41
C TRP A 470 -0.95 -2.69 13.36
N PHE A 471 -2.19 -2.18 13.39
CA PHE A 471 -3.24 -2.73 14.27
C PHE A 471 -3.54 -4.19 13.97
N GLU A 472 -3.72 -4.55 12.70
CA GLU A 472 -3.97 -5.94 12.30
C GLU A 472 -2.80 -6.87 12.65
N GLY A 473 -1.56 -6.41 12.49
CA GLY A 473 -0.38 -7.15 12.91
C GLY A 473 -0.35 -7.39 14.42
N VAL A 474 -0.54 -6.33 15.23
CA VAL A 474 -0.59 -6.45 16.70
C VAL A 474 -1.66 -7.44 17.13
N GLU A 475 -2.86 -7.34 16.58
CA GLU A 475 -3.97 -8.20 16.97
C GLU A 475 -3.73 -9.67 16.58
N ALA A 476 -3.33 -9.93 15.33
CA ALA A 476 -3.05 -11.30 14.88
C ALA A 476 -1.91 -11.94 15.69
N GLY A 477 -0.85 -11.18 15.97
CA GLY A 477 0.26 -11.65 16.82
C GLY A 477 -0.18 -11.96 18.25
N ALA A 478 -1.00 -11.10 18.86
CA ALA A 478 -1.54 -11.33 20.21
C ALA A 478 -2.50 -12.54 20.26
N HIS A 479 -3.34 -12.71 19.24
CA HIS A 479 -4.23 -13.86 19.09
C HIS A 479 -3.46 -15.17 18.97
N VAL A 480 -2.51 -15.24 18.04
CA VAL A 480 -1.69 -16.44 17.85
C VAL A 480 -0.84 -16.72 19.10
N ALA A 481 -0.33 -15.70 19.79
CA ALA A 481 0.36 -15.89 21.08
C ALA A 481 -0.54 -16.58 22.12
N ALA A 482 -1.79 -16.13 22.24
CA ALA A 482 -2.76 -16.72 23.16
C ALA A 482 -3.06 -18.18 22.82
N LEU A 483 -3.24 -18.51 21.54
CA LEU A 483 -3.46 -19.87 21.07
C LEU A 483 -2.27 -20.79 21.33
N VAL A 484 -1.05 -20.33 21.05
CA VAL A 484 0.20 -21.05 21.40
C VAL A 484 0.29 -21.34 22.90
N GLN A 485 -0.24 -20.44 23.73
CA GLN A 485 -0.28 -20.56 25.19
C GLN A 485 -1.53 -21.28 25.71
N LYS A 486 -2.40 -21.78 24.82
CA LYS A 486 -3.66 -22.46 25.17
C LYS A 486 -4.60 -21.61 26.06
N ARG A 487 -4.66 -20.30 25.77
CA ARG A 487 -5.57 -19.35 26.43
C ARG A 487 -6.35 -18.55 25.40
N CYS A 488 -7.37 -17.82 25.85
CA CYS A 488 -8.09 -16.86 25.02
C CYS A 488 -7.34 -15.53 24.95
N ALA A 489 -7.46 -14.86 23.81
CA ALA A 489 -6.95 -13.50 23.65
C ALA A 489 -7.92 -12.49 24.26
N ARG A 490 -7.42 -11.28 24.52
CA ARG A 490 -8.26 -10.11 24.77
C ARG A 490 -8.00 -9.10 23.67
N VAL A 491 -9.02 -8.83 22.87
CA VAL A 491 -9.00 -7.86 21.78
C VAL A 491 -9.98 -6.75 22.15
N HIS A 492 -9.48 -5.51 22.26
CA HIS A 492 -10.28 -4.35 22.70
C HIS A 492 -11.09 -4.60 23.99
N ASN A 493 -10.49 -5.26 24.98
CA ASN A 493 -11.13 -5.69 26.24
C ASN A 493 -12.22 -6.77 26.12
N VAL A 494 -12.47 -7.30 24.93
CA VAL A 494 -13.37 -8.44 24.69
C VAL A 494 -12.55 -9.72 24.66
N GLY A 495 -12.99 -10.75 25.39
CA GLY A 495 -12.34 -12.06 25.37
C GLY A 495 -12.72 -12.84 24.12
N GLN A 496 -11.74 -13.28 23.34
CA GLN A 496 -11.95 -14.08 22.14
C GLN A 496 -11.13 -15.37 22.22
N CYS A 497 -11.81 -16.50 22.03
CA CYS A 497 -11.23 -17.83 22.05
C CYS A 497 -11.27 -18.43 20.64
N GLY A 498 -10.21 -19.09 20.20
CA GLY A 498 -10.17 -19.75 18.89
C GLY A 498 -9.78 -18.82 17.74
N GLY A 499 -10.31 -19.11 16.55
CA GLY A 499 -10.05 -18.36 15.32
C GLY A 499 -10.89 -17.08 15.21
N ARG A 500 -10.56 -16.27 14.20
CA ARG A 500 -11.43 -15.19 13.73
C ARG A 500 -12.66 -15.79 13.01
N PRO A 501 -13.85 -15.18 13.15
CA PRO A 501 -15.04 -15.66 12.48
C PRO A 501 -14.90 -15.55 10.96
N HIS A 502 -15.57 -16.45 10.26
CA HIS A 502 -15.86 -16.33 8.83
C HIS A 502 -17.36 -16.59 8.63
N TYR A 503 -17.89 -16.12 7.51
CA TYR A 503 -19.31 -16.16 7.18
C TYR A 503 -19.48 -16.97 5.89
N ASP A 504 -20.17 -18.11 5.97
CA ASP A 504 -20.48 -18.94 4.80
C ASP A 504 -21.66 -18.35 4.01
N GLU A 505 -22.70 -17.92 4.72
CA GLU A 505 -23.83 -17.20 4.15
C GLU A 505 -23.51 -15.70 4.15
N LEU A 506 -23.47 -15.10 2.96
CA LEU A 506 -23.16 -13.68 2.79
C LEU A 506 -24.44 -12.93 2.48
N LEU A 507 -24.79 -11.98 3.34
CA LEU A 507 -25.93 -11.11 3.14
C LEU A 507 -25.51 -9.89 2.30
N GLY A 508 -26.45 -9.32 1.54
CA GLY A 508 -26.20 -8.11 0.72
C GLY A 508 -25.94 -6.84 1.55
N THR A 509 -26.07 -6.94 2.87
CA THR A 509 -25.85 -5.92 3.90
C THR A 509 -25.30 -6.59 5.15
N SER A 510 -24.68 -5.84 6.08
CA SER A 510 -24.28 -6.37 7.39
C SER A 510 -25.08 -5.65 8.48
N ALA A 511 -25.65 -6.40 9.43
CA ALA A 511 -26.43 -5.80 10.52
C ALA A 511 -25.58 -4.85 11.37
N LEU A 512 -26.19 -3.82 11.95
CA LEU A 512 -25.45 -2.78 12.69
C LEU A 512 -24.67 -3.35 13.90
N GLU A 513 -25.18 -4.42 14.53
CA GLU A 513 -24.45 -5.11 15.62
C GLU A 513 -23.12 -5.74 15.18
N GLU A 514 -22.94 -6.03 13.89
CA GLU A 514 -21.70 -6.62 13.37
C GLU A 514 -20.56 -5.61 13.28
N TYR A 515 -20.84 -4.30 13.36
CA TYR A 515 -19.84 -3.23 13.38
C TYR A 515 -19.25 -3.06 14.78
N ASN A 516 -18.48 -4.05 15.20
CA ASN A 516 -17.89 -4.14 16.53
C ASN A 516 -16.41 -4.56 16.48
N ALA A 517 -15.74 -4.46 17.63
CA ALA A 517 -14.32 -4.73 17.75
C ALA A 517 -13.88 -6.16 17.35
N LEU A 518 -14.76 -7.16 17.46
CA LEU A 518 -14.44 -8.54 17.06
C LEU A 518 -14.33 -8.67 15.53
N ASN A 519 -15.14 -7.90 14.82
CA ASN A 519 -15.10 -7.76 13.36
C ASN A 519 -14.15 -6.63 12.94
N GLY A 520 -13.20 -6.23 13.78
CA GLY A 520 -12.19 -5.21 13.43
C GLY A 520 -12.77 -3.81 13.24
N TRP A 521 -13.91 -3.50 13.88
CA TRP A 521 -14.57 -2.20 13.89
C TRP A 521 -14.79 -1.72 15.34
N ALA A 522 -13.70 -1.37 16.00
CA ALA A 522 -13.67 -1.00 17.42
C ALA A 522 -14.08 0.45 17.71
N VAL A 523 -14.13 1.33 16.71
CA VAL A 523 -14.48 2.75 16.85
C VAL A 523 -15.69 3.16 16.01
N SER A 524 -16.38 4.21 16.46
CA SER A 524 -17.56 4.71 15.78
C SER A 524 -17.18 5.55 14.56
N SER A 525 -17.70 5.19 13.39
CA SER A 525 -17.61 5.97 12.15
C SER A 525 -18.67 7.08 12.06
N PHE A 526 -19.68 7.06 12.93
CA PHE A 526 -20.75 8.04 12.96
C PHE A 526 -20.30 9.36 13.61
N TYR A 527 -20.78 10.48 13.05
CA TYR A 527 -20.75 11.76 13.75
C TYR A 527 -21.53 11.63 15.06
N ARG A 528 -20.86 11.89 16.20
CA ARG A 528 -21.60 12.36 17.36
C ARG A 528 -22.02 13.79 17.03
N SER A 529 -23.31 14.02 16.80
CA SER A 529 -23.82 15.38 16.81
C SER A 529 -23.49 15.98 18.18
N SER A 530 -22.60 16.97 18.21
CA SER A 530 -22.50 17.88 19.35
C SER A 530 -23.58 18.93 19.28
#